data_AF-A0A0M2WFZ5-F1
#
_entry.id   AF-A0A0M2WFZ5-F1
#
_cell.length_a   1.000
_cell.length_b   1.000
_cell.length_c   1.000
_cell.angle_alpha   90.00
_cell.angle_beta   90.00
_cell.angle_gamma   90.00
#
_symmetry.space_group_name_H-M   'P 1'
#
loop_
_entity.id
_entity.type
_entity.pdbx_description
1 polymer ?
#
loop_
_entity_poly.entity_id
_entity_poly.type
_entity_poly.pdbx_seq_one_letter_code
_entity_poly.pdbx_strand_id
1 'polypeptide(L)'
;MEGINAGQAIQVDSETELTFAAVTFASGAGEVVLSPFVWDWTPLEVLGLSQEAVSNVFQAWFLKWFDTDDENVATEEGLFGVVHFMSELEPTKEGWRVTLDLGSSPVSAVEDFLFRILDAGASQVRIG
;
A
#
# COMPACT_ATOMS: atom_id res chain seq x y z
N MET A 1 21.77 28.24 -10.81
CA MET A 1 22.70 27.26 -10.21
C MET A 1 21.93 25.96 -10.25
N GLU A 2 22.23 25.13 -11.25
CA GLU A 2 21.48 23.91 -11.58
C GLU A 2 21.63 22.87 -10.45
N GLY A 3 20.55 22.11 -10.22
CA GLY A 3 20.42 21.21 -9.08
C GLY A 3 21.44 20.08 -9.11
N ILE A 4 22.25 19.99 -8.06
CA ILE A 4 23.35 19.04 -7.88
C ILE A 4 22.84 17.57 -7.80
N ASN A 5 21.53 17.36 -7.73
CA ASN A 5 20.89 16.03 -7.58
C ASN A 5 19.97 15.62 -8.75
N ALA A 6 20.00 16.32 -9.90
CA ALA A 6 19.23 15.88 -11.06
C ALA A 6 19.74 14.52 -11.55
N GLY A 7 18.96 13.45 -11.31
CA GLY A 7 19.27 12.09 -11.76
C GLY A 7 19.88 11.15 -10.71
N GLN A 8 19.93 11.52 -9.42
CA GLN A 8 20.26 10.58 -8.35
C GLN A 8 18.98 10.05 -7.70
N ALA A 9 18.74 8.74 -7.84
CA ALA A 9 17.74 8.04 -7.04
C ALA A 9 18.24 7.95 -5.59
N ILE A 10 17.52 8.56 -4.66
CA ILE A 10 17.74 8.35 -3.23
C ILE A 10 16.86 7.17 -2.83
N GLN A 11 17.48 6.06 -2.46
CA GLN A 11 16.79 4.90 -1.92
C GLN A 11 16.54 5.15 -0.42
N VAL A 12 15.27 5.08 -0.01
CA VAL A 12 14.86 5.16 1.39
C VAL A 12 14.47 3.76 1.82
N ASP A 13 15.42 3.01 2.39
CA ASP A 13 15.14 1.72 3.04
C ASP A 13 14.74 1.96 4.49
N SER A 14 13.69 1.30 4.94
CA SER A 14 13.30 1.29 6.35
C SER A 14 14.17 0.31 7.12
N GLU A 15 15.29 0.77 7.71
CA GLU A 15 16.21 -0.10 8.48
C GLU A 15 15.55 -0.79 9.70
N THR A 16 14.35 -0.36 10.12
CA THR A 16 13.66 -0.86 11.31
C THR A 16 12.17 -1.12 11.06
N GLU A 17 11.70 -2.29 11.50
CA GLU A 17 10.28 -2.67 11.54
C GLU A 17 9.49 -1.80 12.54
N LEU A 18 8.28 -1.37 12.14
CA LEU A 18 7.37 -0.68 13.05
C LEU A 18 6.94 -1.64 14.17
N THR A 19 7.45 -1.44 15.38
CA THR A 19 7.13 -2.32 16.52
C THR A 19 5.89 -1.82 17.26
N PHE A 20 4.76 -2.51 17.09
CA PHE A 20 3.51 -2.26 17.82
C PHE A 20 2.75 -3.56 18.10
N ALA A 21 1.83 -3.55 19.06
CA ALA A 21 0.93 -4.68 19.26
C ALA A 21 -0.11 -4.70 18.14
N ALA A 22 -0.40 -5.88 17.59
CA ALA A 22 -1.38 -5.99 16.51
C ALA A 22 -2.71 -5.34 16.90
N VAL A 23 -3.25 -4.52 16.00
CA VAL A 23 -4.49 -3.79 16.19
C VAL A 23 -5.55 -4.40 15.29
N THR A 24 -6.68 -4.76 15.88
CA THR A 24 -7.86 -5.25 15.15
C THR A 24 -9.01 -4.29 15.34
N PHE A 25 -9.68 -3.91 14.26
CA PHE A 25 -10.87 -3.08 14.30
C PHE A 25 -11.84 -3.43 13.18
N ALA A 26 -13.14 -3.23 13.44
CA ALA A 26 -14.16 -3.35 12.40
C ALA A 26 -14.31 -2.02 11.66
N SER A 27 -14.51 -2.10 10.33
CA SER A 27 -14.85 -0.95 9.50
C SER A 27 -15.87 -1.36 8.45
N GLY A 28 -17.04 -0.73 8.47
CA GLY A 28 -18.19 -1.17 7.67
C GLY A 28 -18.61 -2.60 8.01
N ALA A 29 -18.59 -3.49 7.00
CA ALA A 29 -18.94 -4.90 7.14
C ALA A 29 -17.73 -5.83 7.32
N GLY A 30 -16.50 -5.31 7.24
CA GLY A 30 -15.27 -6.09 7.29
C GLY A 30 -14.42 -5.80 8.53
N GLU A 31 -13.46 -6.68 8.77
CA GLU A 31 -12.46 -6.54 9.83
C GLU A 31 -11.09 -6.16 9.25
N VAL A 32 -10.37 -5.27 9.92
CA VAL A 32 -8.99 -4.93 9.60
C VAL A 32 -8.09 -5.44 10.71
N VAL A 33 -7.02 -6.13 10.33
CA VAL A 33 -5.94 -6.58 11.23
C VAL A 33 -4.65 -5.92 10.77
N LEU A 34 -4.07 -5.09 11.63
CA LEU A 34 -2.76 -4.48 11.42
C LEU A 34 -1.75 -5.12 12.37
N SER A 35 -0.80 -5.85 11.82
CA SER A 35 0.38 -6.39 12.53
C SER A 35 1.61 -5.53 12.23
N PRO A 36 2.71 -5.63 12.98
CA PRO A 36 3.99 -5.04 12.59
C PRO A 36 4.39 -5.36 11.15
N PHE A 37 4.91 -4.36 10.44
CA PHE A 37 5.43 -4.50 9.07
C PHE A 37 6.51 -3.45 8.78
N VAL A 38 7.20 -3.64 7.65
CA VAL A 38 8.19 -2.70 7.11
C VAL A 38 7.56 -1.98 5.91
N TRP A 39 7.71 -0.65 5.83
CA TRP A 39 6.98 0.17 4.86
C TRP A 39 7.31 -0.15 3.40
N ASP A 40 8.56 -0.52 3.11
CA ASP A 40 9.07 -0.94 1.80
C ASP A 40 8.82 -2.43 1.49
N TRP A 41 8.28 -3.18 2.46
CA TRP A 41 7.96 -4.61 2.31
C TRP A 41 6.70 -4.95 3.12
N THR A 42 5.58 -4.36 2.74
CA THR A 42 4.29 -4.50 3.44
C THR A 42 3.50 -5.66 2.87
N PRO A 43 3.33 -6.79 3.60
CA PRO A 43 2.43 -7.86 3.19
C PRO A 43 0.99 -7.39 3.37
N LEU A 44 0.16 -7.62 2.37
CA LEU A 44 -1.27 -7.30 2.41
C LEU A 44 -2.09 -8.47 1.92
N GLU A 45 -3.04 -8.92 2.72
CA GLU A 45 -3.96 -10.00 2.37
C GLU A 45 -5.43 -9.58 2.51
N VAL A 46 -6.25 -9.96 1.53
CA VAL A 46 -7.69 -9.62 1.43
C VAL A 46 -8.50 -10.89 1.34
N LEU A 47 -9.53 -11.01 2.18
CA LEU A 47 -10.46 -12.14 2.23
C LEU A 47 -11.87 -11.73 1.81
N GLY A 48 -12.65 -12.72 1.37
CA GLY A 48 -14.08 -12.55 1.10
C GLY A 48 -14.44 -11.99 -0.28
N LEU A 49 -13.45 -11.78 -1.16
CA LEU A 49 -13.66 -11.27 -2.51
C LEU A 49 -13.19 -12.26 -3.59
N SER A 50 -13.80 -12.16 -4.77
CA SER A 50 -13.32 -12.85 -5.97
C SER A 50 -12.00 -12.25 -6.45
N GLN A 51 -11.21 -13.04 -7.19
CA GLN A 51 -9.96 -12.56 -7.79
C GLN A 51 -10.15 -11.28 -8.62
N GLU A 52 -11.22 -11.24 -9.42
CA GLU A 52 -11.54 -10.11 -10.28
C GLU A 52 -11.83 -8.85 -9.46
N ALA A 53 -12.65 -8.94 -8.41
CA ALA A 53 -12.97 -7.81 -7.55
C ALA A 53 -11.72 -7.27 -6.85
N VAL A 54 -10.88 -8.15 -6.32
CA VAL A 54 -9.62 -7.76 -5.67
C VAL A 54 -8.67 -7.11 -6.67
N SER A 55 -8.43 -7.74 -7.82
CA SER A 55 -7.55 -7.23 -8.87
C SER A 55 -7.96 -5.82 -9.34
N ASN A 56 -9.26 -5.59 -9.54
CA ASN A 56 -9.78 -4.29 -9.96
C ASN A 56 -9.50 -3.19 -8.91
N VAL A 57 -9.68 -3.48 -7.62
CA VAL A 57 -9.39 -2.53 -6.54
C VAL A 57 -7.90 -2.24 -6.45
N PHE A 58 -7.06 -3.28 -6.44
CA PHE A 58 -5.61 -3.13 -6.36
C PHE A 58 -5.05 -2.35 -7.54
N GLN A 59 -5.45 -2.67 -8.77
CA GLN A 59 -4.98 -1.97 -9.95
C GLN A 59 -5.38 -0.49 -9.92
N ALA A 60 -6.64 -0.18 -9.64
CA ALA A 60 -7.12 1.20 -9.60
C ALA A 60 -6.44 2.01 -8.48
N TRP A 61 -6.24 1.41 -7.31
CA TRP A 61 -5.52 2.03 -6.20
C TRP A 61 -4.05 2.25 -6.54
N PHE A 62 -3.37 1.23 -7.07
CA PHE A 62 -1.94 1.31 -7.39
C PHE A 62 -1.67 2.36 -8.46
N LEU A 63 -2.42 2.38 -9.57
CA LEU A 63 -2.20 3.39 -10.62
C LEU A 63 -2.36 4.83 -10.11
N LYS A 64 -3.30 5.05 -9.18
CA LYS A 64 -3.49 6.36 -8.55
C LYS A 64 -2.29 6.77 -7.70
N TRP A 65 -1.77 5.86 -6.88
CA TRP A 65 -0.72 6.17 -5.91
C TRP A 65 0.70 5.95 -6.43
N PHE A 66 0.87 5.21 -7.53
CA PHE A 66 2.11 5.10 -8.27
C PHE A 66 2.40 6.38 -9.07
N ASP A 67 1.37 7.18 -9.37
CA ASP A 67 1.49 8.41 -10.17
C ASP A 67 2.08 8.13 -11.56
N THR A 68 1.37 7.34 -12.37
CA THR A 68 1.87 6.85 -13.67
C THR A 68 2.30 7.93 -14.66
N ASP A 69 1.81 9.15 -14.49
CA ASP A 69 2.09 10.29 -15.37
C ASP A 69 3.14 11.25 -14.75
N ASP A 70 3.75 10.89 -13.62
CA ASP A 70 4.73 11.68 -12.86
C ASP A 70 4.25 13.12 -12.59
N GLU A 71 2.98 13.30 -12.19
CA GLU A 71 2.37 14.61 -11.96
C GLU A 71 2.71 15.21 -10.59
N ASN A 72 3.08 14.39 -9.61
CA ASN A 72 3.37 14.84 -8.27
C ASN A 72 4.61 15.72 -8.22
N VAL A 73 4.52 16.81 -7.47
CA VAL A 73 5.65 17.69 -7.19
C VAL A 73 6.34 17.23 -5.92
N ALA A 74 7.67 17.13 -5.97
CA ALA A 74 8.46 16.76 -4.82
C ALA A 74 8.25 17.72 -3.61
N THR A 75 8.22 17.15 -2.41
CA THR A 75 8.24 17.93 -1.15
C THR A 75 9.58 18.66 -0.96
N GLU A 76 9.71 19.46 0.11
CA GLU A 76 10.97 20.13 0.46
C GLU A 76 12.12 19.13 0.67
N GLU A 77 11.80 17.90 1.07
CA GLU A 77 12.72 16.78 1.25
C GLU A 77 13.00 15.98 -0.03
N GLY A 78 12.35 16.32 -1.15
CA GLY A 78 12.53 15.63 -2.43
C GLY A 78 11.66 14.38 -2.61
N LEU A 79 10.62 14.18 -1.79
CA LEU A 79 9.73 13.01 -1.84
C LEU A 79 8.52 13.27 -2.74
N PHE A 80 8.09 12.27 -3.51
CA PHE A 80 7.01 12.43 -4.49
C PHE A 80 5.64 11.94 -4.01
N GLY A 81 5.53 11.34 -2.82
CA GLY A 81 4.23 10.93 -2.29
C GLY A 81 3.67 9.66 -2.94
N VAL A 82 4.53 8.79 -3.47
CA VAL A 82 4.14 7.67 -4.34
C VAL A 82 4.40 6.29 -3.72
N VAL A 83 3.58 5.31 -4.10
CA VAL A 83 3.83 3.89 -3.91
C VAL A 83 4.79 3.42 -5.00
N HIS A 84 5.86 2.71 -4.65
CA HIS A 84 6.90 2.34 -5.61
C HIS A 84 6.64 0.99 -6.27
N PHE A 85 6.03 0.05 -5.54
CA PHE A 85 5.88 -1.31 -6.04
C PHE A 85 4.66 -2.02 -5.45
N MET A 86 4.08 -2.90 -6.26
CA MET A 86 3.09 -3.89 -5.87
C MET A 86 3.41 -5.19 -6.62
N SER A 87 3.51 -6.30 -5.89
CA SER A 87 3.70 -7.61 -6.50
C SER A 87 2.48 -8.06 -7.30
N GLU A 88 2.63 -9.15 -8.05
CA GLU A 88 1.46 -9.84 -8.62
C GLU A 88 0.51 -10.31 -7.50
N LEU A 89 -0.78 -10.42 -7.85
CA LEU A 89 -1.81 -10.90 -6.94
C LEU A 89 -1.71 -12.43 -6.82
N GLU A 90 -1.38 -12.92 -5.63
CA GLU A 90 -1.20 -14.34 -5.36
C GLU A 90 -2.39 -14.93 -4.60
N PRO A 91 -2.89 -16.12 -4.96
CA PRO A 91 -3.91 -16.80 -4.17
C PRO A 91 -3.32 -17.31 -2.85
N THR A 92 -4.10 -17.20 -1.76
CA THR A 92 -3.80 -17.83 -0.47
C THR A 92 -4.84 -18.92 -0.16
N LYS A 93 -4.78 -19.50 1.04
CA LYS A 93 -5.81 -20.45 1.50
C LYS A 93 -7.16 -19.77 1.77
N GLU A 94 -7.15 -18.49 2.10
CA GLU A 94 -8.33 -17.76 2.59
C GLU A 94 -8.73 -16.61 1.66
N GLY A 95 -7.84 -16.16 0.78
CA GLY A 95 -8.07 -15.00 -0.08
C GLY A 95 -6.91 -14.73 -1.04
N TRP A 96 -6.48 -13.48 -1.08
CA TRP A 96 -5.51 -12.99 -2.05
C TRP A 96 -4.48 -12.09 -1.40
N ARG A 97 -3.22 -12.19 -1.83
CA ARG A 97 -2.10 -11.46 -1.24
C ARG A 97 -1.30 -10.69 -2.28
N VAL A 98 -0.80 -9.53 -1.86
CA VAL A 98 0.30 -8.82 -2.52
C VAL A 98 1.35 -8.41 -1.48
N THR A 99 2.53 -8.06 -1.96
CA THR A 99 3.54 -7.31 -1.21
C THR A 99 3.67 -5.92 -1.82
N LEU A 100 3.70 -4.90 -0.97
CA LEU A 100 3.80 -3.49 -1.38
C LEU A 100 5.13 -2.89 -0.93
N ASP A 101 5.72 -2.05 -1.78
CA ASP A 101 6.64 -0.99 -1.36
C ASP A 101 5.84 0.31 -1.37
N LEU A 102 5.44 0.78 -0.18
CA LEU A 102 4.65 2.00 -0.04
C LEU A 102 5.48 3.27 -0.30
N GLY A 103 6.79 3.16 -0.49
CA GLY A 103 7.66 4.23 -0.92
C GLY A 103 7.52 5.49 -0.09
N SER A 104 7.31 6.61 -0.77
CA SER A 104 7.07 7.91 -0.14
C SER A 104 5.59 8.22 0.06
N SER A 105 4.70 7.26 -0.18
CA SER A 105 3.25 7.50 -0.09
C SER A 105 2.84 7.92 1.32
N PRO A 106 1.85 8.82 1.43
CA PRO A 106 1.30 9.21 2.72
C PRO A 106 0.45 8.07 3.32
N VAL A 107 0.22 8.11 4.64
CA VAL A 107 -0.69 7.18 5.34
C VAL A 107 -2.09 7.14 4.70
N SER A 108 -2.54 8.26 4.12
CA SER A 108 -3.82 8.33 3.40
C SER A 108 -3.90 7.38 2.18
N ALA A 109 -2.77 6.92 1.63
CA ALA A 109 -2.75 5.89 0.61
C ALA A 109 -3.26 4.55 1.14
N VAL A 110 -2.81 4.16 2.33
CA VAL A 110 -3.28 2.95 3.02
C VAL A 110 -4.75 3.10 3.43
N GLU A 111 -5.16 4.27 3.93
CA GLU A 111 -6.56 4.55 4.26
C GLU A 111 -7.47 4.43 3.03
N ASP A 112 -7.09 5.05 1.90
CA ASP A 112 -7.82 4.97 0.64
C ASP A 112 -7.92 3.52 0.14
N PHE A 113 -6.86 2.70 0.30
CA PHE A 113 -6.94 1.27 0.01
C PHE A 113 -7.98 0.57 0.88
N LEU A 114 -7.90 0.75 2.20
CA LEU A 114 -8.79 0.11 3.16
C LEU A 114 -10.26 0.45 2.87
N PHE A 115 -10.58 1.71 2.58
CA PHE A 115 -11.95 2.08 2.22
C PHE A 115 -12.41 1.42 0.92
N ARG A 116 -11.59 1.47 -0.15
CA ARG A 116 -11.95 0.85 -1.44
C ARG A 116 -12.23 -0.64 -1.32
N ILE A 117 -11.38 -1.38 -0.60
CA ILE A 117 -11.49 -2.83 -0.53
C ILE A 117 -12.63 -3.28 0.39
N LEU A 118 -12.90 -2.53 1.46
CA LEU A 118 -14.05 -2.77 2.33
C LEU A 118 -15.37 -2.42 1.63
N ASP A 119 -15.42 -1.32 0.88
CA ASP A 119 -16.58 -0.93 0.06
C ASP A 119 -16.85 -1.93 -1.07
N ALA A 120 -15.80 -2.60 -1.57
CA ALA A 120 -15.93 -3.71 -2.52
C ALA A 120 -16.51 -4.98 -1.88
N GLY A 121 -16.59 -5.05 -0.54
CA GLY A 121 -17.20 -6.15 0.21
C GLY A 121 -16.21 -7.14 0.83
N ALA A 122 -14.95 -6.77 1.01
CA ALA A 122 -14.00 -7.61 1.74
C ALA A 122 -14.49 -7.92 3.16
N SER A 123 -14.40 -9.19 3.55
CA SER A 123 -14.75 -9.62 4.91
C SER A 123 -13.62 -9.35 5.90
N GLN A 124 -12.37 -9.39 5.42
CA GLN A 124 -11.20 -9.08 6.24
C GLN A 124 -10.04 -8.55 5.37
N VAL A 125 -9.28 -7.62 5.92
CA VAL A 125 -8.00 -7.13 5.40
C VAL A 125 -6.94 -7.32 6.46
N ARG A 126 -5.80 -7.91 6.08
CA ARG A 126 -4.63 -8.10 6.95
C ARG A 126 -3.45 -7.33 6.36
N ILE A 127 -2.80 -6.51 7.17
CA ILE A 127 -1.56 -5.81 6.81
C ILE A 127 -0.51 -6.19 7.85
N GLY A 128 0.66 -6.64 7.38
CA GLY A 128 1.73 -7.19 8.23
C GLY A 128 1.64 -8.68 8.49
#